data_AF-A0A960DRJ0-F1
#
_entry.id   AF-A0A960DRJ0-F1
#
_cell.length_a   1.000
_cell.length_b   1.000
_cell.length_c   1.000
_cell.angle_alpha   90.00
_cell.angle_beta   90.00
_cell.angle_gamma   90.00
#
_symmetry.space_group_name_H-M   'P 1'
#
loop_
_entity.id
_entity.type
_entity.pdbx_description
1 polymer ?
#
loop_
_entity_poly.entity_id
_entity_poly.type
_entity_poly.pdbx_seq_one_letter_code
_entity_poly.pdbx_strand_id
1 'polypeptide(L)'
;MSARFLAAAVAVLGLVGLVGGCGVDGGATSPGTDAPTTATPTPSAGAASTTTAPLGDEPVGHDPTDCDDADAVGAVVGGEVDGFAADGRTSLGDLEYTYAGCTYTSYQDDLGFLGISRLDATAGLATGGRLFEELDRAARAAAWRDRFEPVPGLGDDAYLDGTTVVVLDGDVMAFVGYEPADLADLGDPSGPAPALELARATLALELSPDRAPSCDEVEPLVADAIGEPAESRVSSGFIGVNEVAITTTGCSVDLEDGASASVAVADATPWADWVAAKGSFSLRATYAAVDVGGRPGFDDGRQLVVDDGVAGDAHRPWSIDTGFADGDAGELAALRRDLAVAVVDG
;
A
#
# COMPACT_ATOMS: atom_id res chain seq x y z
N MET A 1 43.14 -10.19 30.23
CA MET A 1 42.62 -11.16 31.22
C MET A 1 41.26 -10.66 31.67
N SER A 2 40.26 -11.53 31.54
CA SER A 2 38.88 -11.43 32.06
C SER A 2 37.98 -10.34 31.44
N ALA A 3 36.71 -10.54 31.07
CA ALA A 3 35.87 -11.67 30.67
C ALA A 3 34.46 -11.08 30.45
N ARG A 4 33.88 -11.34 29.28
CA ARG A 4 32.45 -11.63 28.97
C ARG A 4 31.33 -10.85 29.68
N PHE A 5 30.43 -10.28 28.87
CA PHE A 5 29.01 -10.65 28.86
C PHE A 5 28.45 -10.59 27.43
N LEU A 6 27.88 -11.72 26.99
CA LEU A 6 27.02 -11.84 25.81
C LEU A 6 25.66 -11.20 26.12
N ALA A 7 25.03 -10.60 25.12
CA ALA A 7 23.58 -10.59 24.98
C ALA A 7 23.25 -10.80 23.49
N ALA A 8 22.94 -12.05 23.15
CA ALA A 8 22.26 -12.41 21.92
C ALA A 8 20.76 -12.16 22.15
N ALA A 9 20.12 -11.40 21.26
CA ALA A 9 18.68 -11.32 21.16
C ALA A 9 18.29 -11.83 19.77
N VAL A 10 17.93 -13.11 19.72
CA VAL A 10 17.26 -13.73 18.59
C VAL A 10 15.79 -13.28 18.68
N ALA A 11 15.36 -12.41 17.77
CA ALA A 11 13.96 -12.12 17.56
C ALA A 11 13.49 -12.93 16.36
N VAL A 12 12.82 -14.04 16.64
CA VAL A 12 12.02 -14.81 15.68
C VAL A 12 10.76 -13.98 15.41
N LEU A 13 10.68 -13.36 14.24
CA LEU A 13 9.45 -12.73 13.74
C LEU A 13 8.90 -13.65 12.64
N GLY A 14 7.90 -14.43 13.02
CA GLY A 14 7.14 -15.27 12.10
C GLY A 14 6.31 -14.40 11.17
N LEU A 15 6.31 -14.79 9.89
CA LEU A 15 5.36 -14.37 8.87
C LEU A 15 3.93 -14.35 9.44
N VAL A 16 3.29 -13.20 9.35
CA VAL A 16 1.83 -13.08 9.41
C VAL A 16 1.41 -12.41 8.11
N GLY A 17 0.66 -13.17 7.30
CA GLY A 17 0.12 -12.72 6.03
C GLY A 17 -0.82 -11.53 6.19
N LEU A 18 -0.71 -10.59 5.25
CA LEU A 18 -1.71 -9.55 5.02
C LEU A 18 -2.92 -10.18 4.32
N VAL A 19 -3.81 -10.77 5.13
CA VAL A 19 -5.18 -11.08 4.74
C VAL A 19 -6.05 -9.87 5.08
N GLY A 20 -6.37 -9.07 4.09
CA GLY A 20 -7.52 -8.15 4.14
C GLY A 20 -8.80 -8.95 3.90
N GLY A 21 -9.41 -9.45 4.97
CA GLY A 21 -10.69 -10.17 4.90
C GLY A 21 -11.32 -10.29 6.28
N CYS A 22 -12.30 -9.44 6.56
CA CYS A 22 -13.15 -9.55 7.74
C CYS A 22 -13.93 -10.88 7.71
N GLY A 23 -13.75 -11.73 8.72
CA GLY A 23 -14.53 -12.95 8.89
C GLY A 23 -14.33 -13.54 10.29
N VAL A 24 -15.37 -13.42 11.11
CA VAL A 24 -15.40 -13.81 12.53
C VAL A 24 -15.36 -15.33 12.71
N ASP A 25 -14.77 -15.76 13.83
CA ASP A 25 -14.39 -17.12 14.26
C ASP A 25 -15.35 -18.29 13.97
N GLY A 26 -14.78 -19.34 13.38
CA GLY A 26 -14.52 -20.65 13.98
C GLY A 26 -15.56 -21.32 14.90
N GLY A 27 -16.05 -22.49 14.46
CA GLY A 27 -16.61 -23.51 15.35
C GLY A 27 -16.38 -24.91 14.79
N ALA A 28 -15.67 -25.77 15.53
CA ALA A 28 -15.48 -27.16 15.20
C ALA A 28 -16.17 -28.11 16.20
N THR A 29 -16.72 -29.19 15.64
CA THR A 29 -17.08 -30.54 16.18
C THR A 29 -18.55 -30.88 16.50
N SER A 30 -18.97 -32.00 15.88
CA SER A 30 -20.28 -32.68 15.68
C SER A 30 -20.87 -33.43 16.91
N PRO A 31 -21.85 -34.36 16.78
CA PRO A 31 -23.16 -34.38 16.10
C PRO A 31 -24.35 -34.71 17.06
N GLY A 32 -25.60 -34.35 16.72
CA GLY A 32 -26.78 -34.84 17.46
C GLY A 32 -28.12 -34.30 16.95
N THR A 33 -29.01 -35.22 16.58
CA THR A 33 -30.41 -35.03 16.12
C THR A 33 -31.30 -34.37 17.18
N ASP A 34 -32.07 -33.34 16.82
CA ASP A 34 -33.53 -33.22 17.05
C ASP A 34 -34.11 -31.84 16.64
N ALA A 35 -35.20 -31.88 15.86
CA ALA A 35 -36.31 -30.92 15.63
C ALA A 35 -36.09 -29.40 15.33
N PRO A 36 -36.93 -28.78 14.48
CA PRO A 36 -36.83 -27.36 14.14
C PRO A 36 -37.57 -26.49 15.18
N THR A 37 -36.85 -25.63 15.88
CA THR A 37 -37.43 -24.56 16.70
C THR A 37 -37.22 -23.22 16.02
N THR A 38 -38.32 -22.62 15.59
CA THR A 38 -38.40 -21.23 15.13
C THR A 38 -38.06 -20.30 16.28
N ALA A 39 -36.96 -19.55 16.19
CA ALA A 39 -36.63 -18.47 17.11
C ALA A 39 -36.60 -17.14 16.34
N THR A 40 -37.55 -16.28 16.68
CA THR A 40 -37.70 -14.89 16.27
C THR A 40 -36.45 -14.08 16.66
N PRO A 41 -35.93 -13.19 15.81
CA PRO A 41 -34.81 -12.33 16.19
C PRO A 41 -35.23 -11.32 17.26
N THR A 42 -34.52 -11.34 18.39
CA THR A 42 -34.55 -10.30 19.42
C THR A 42 -33.84 -9.05 18.89
N PRO A 43 -34.46 -7.85 18.89
CA PRO A 43 -33.78 -6.64 18.50
C PRO A 43 -32.80 -6.23 19.61
N SER A 44 -31.50 -6.23 19.30
CA SER A 44 -30.49 -5.64 20.17
C SER A 44 -30.51 -4.13 20.00
N ALA A 45 -31.11 -3.44 20.96
CA ALA A 45 -31.05 -2.00 21.11
C ALA A 45 -29.67 -1.60 21.63
N GLY A 46 -28.77 -1.23 20.72
CA GLY A 46 -27.56 -0.47 20.99
C GLY A 46 -27.64 0.83 20.21
N ALA A 47 -28.36 1.81 20.76
CA ALA A 47 -28.46 3.14 20.18
C ALA A 47 -27.09 3.83 20.26
N ALA A 48 -26.39 3.92 19.13
CA ALA A 48 -25.44 5.01 18.93
C ALA A 48 -26.27 6.29 18.78
N SER A 49 -26.18 7.19 19.75
CA SER A 49 -26.79 8.52 19.66
C SER A 49 -26.18 9.28 18.50
N THR A 50 -26.77 9.15 17.32
CA THR A 50 -26.63 10.11 16.23
C THR A 50 -27.47 11.32 16.63
N THR A 51 -26.82 12.34 17.15
CA THR A 51 -27.47 13.64 17.33
C THR A 51 -27.55 14.30 15.95
N THR A 52 -28.58 13.95 15.18
CA THR A 52 -29.01 14.75 14.04
C THR A 52 -29.74 15.97 14.59
N ALA A 53 -29.05 17.12 14.67
CA ALA A 53 -29.74 18.39 14.84
C ALA A 53 -30.48 18.74 13.53
N PRO A 54 -31.70 19.29 13.60
CA PRO A 54 -32.46 19.66 12.41
C PRO A 54 -31.74 20.75 11.62
N LEU A 55 -31.81 20.64 10.28
CA LEU A 55 -31.46 21.69 9.32
C LEU A 55 -32.20 22.98 9.71
N GLY A 56 -31.47 23.91 10.30
CA GLY A 56 -31.89 25.30 10.42
C GLY A 56 -31.34 26.08 9.24
N ASP A 57 -32.19 26.87 8.58
CA ASP A 57 -31.85 27.82 7.52
C ASP A 57 -31.05 29.04 8.05
N GLU A 58 -30.18 28.84 9.05
CA GLU A 58 -29.22 29.85 9.49
C GLU A 58 -27.82 29.36 9.13
N PRO A 59 -26.96 30.20 8.53
CA PRO A 59 -25.59 29.82 8.26
C PRO A 59 -24.97 29.50 9.62
N VAL A 60 -24.55 28.24 9.79
CA VAL A 60 -23.75 27.85 10.94
C VAL A 60 -22.48 28.69 10.82
N GLY A 61 -22.38 29.73 11.64
CA GLY A 61 -21.20 30.57 11.72
C GLY A 61 -20.04 29.75 12.26
N HIS A 62 -19.39 29.01 11.36
CA HIS A 62 -18.03 28.57 11.56
C HIS A 62 -17.18 29.83 11.49
N ASP A 63 -16.43 30.11 12.56
CA ASP A 63 -15.49 31.22 12.59
C ASP A 63 -14.40 30.93 11.55
N PRO A 64 -14.34 31.65 10.41
CA PRO A 64 -13.43 31.31 9.31
C PRO A 64 -11.97 31.73 9.59
N THR A 65 -11.61 32.02 10.83
CA THR A 65 -10.30 32.57 11.18
C THR A 65 -9.43 31.51 11.82
N ASP A 66 -8.54 30.91 11.01
CA ASP A 66 -7.22 30.38 11.39
C ASP A 66 -6.46 29.80 10.17
N CYS A 67 -7.09 29.76 8.99
CA CYS A 67 -6.49 29.33 7.73
C CYS A 67 -6.00 30.53 6.90
N ASP A 68 -4.74 30.93 7.10
CA ASP A 68 -4.13 32.11 6.47
C ASP A 68 -4.07 32.02 4.93
N ASP A 69 -4.19 30.81 4.36
CA ASP A 69 -4.10 30.50 2.94
C ASP A 69 -5.46 30.39 2.22
N ALA A 70 -6.59 30.65 2.89
CA ALA A 70 -7.93 30.51 2.30
C ALA A 70 -8.14 31.34 1.01
N ASP A 71 -7.65 32.58 0.95
CA ASP A 71 -7.74 33.43 -0.25
C ASP A 71 -6.93 32.86 -1.42
N ALA A 72 -5.74 32.31 -1.13
CA ALA A 72 -4.88 31.69 -2.13
C ALA A 72 -5.50 30.40 -2.68
N VAL A 73 -6.06 29.58 -1.79
CA VAL A 73 -6.82 28.37 -2.15
C VAL A 73 -8.02 28.75 -3.02
N GLY A 74 -8.81 29.74 -2.59
CA GLY A 74 -9.99 30.22 -3.32
C GLY A 74 -9.65 30.71 -4.73
N ALA A 75 -8.52 31.41 -4.89
CA ALA A 75 -8.04 31.85 -6.20
C ALA A 75 -7.70 30.69 -7.14
N VAL A 76 -7.17 29.58 -6.60
CA VAL A 76 -6.81 28.39 -7.39
C VAL A 76 -8.06 27.57 -7.73
N VAL A 77 -8.97 27.34 -6.78
CA VAL A 77 -10.20 26.57 -7.03
C VAL A 77 -11.27 27.38 -7.76
N GLY A 78 -11.05 28.68 -7.99
CA GLY A 78 -11.95 29.53 -8.78
C GLY A 78 -13.17 30.06 -8.03
N GLY A 79 -13.16 30.06 -6.69
CA GLY A 79 -14.31 30.45 -5.88
C GLY A 79 -13.98 30.64 -4.40
N GLU A 80 -14.97 31.06 -3.63
CA GLU A 80 -14.86 31.15 -2.17
C GLU A 80 -14.83 29.75 -1.54
N VAL A 81 -13.97 29.56 -0.55
CA VAL A 81 -13.82 28.31 0.20
C VAL A 81 -14.03 28.56 1.68
N ASP A 82 -14.61 27.57 2.35
CA ASP A 82 -14.64 27.55 3.81
C ASP A 82 -13.51 26.66 4.31
N GLY A 83 -12.63 27.25 5.12
CA GLY A 83 -11.52 26.58 5.78
C GLY A 83 -11.81 26.29 7.24
N PHE A 84 -11.33 25.15 7.73
CA PHE A 84 -11.28 24.85 9.15
C PHE A 84 -9.95 24.17 9.51
N ALA A 85 -9.44 24.47 10.71
CA ALA A 85 -8.22 23.85 11.21
C ALA A 85 -8.39 22.33 11.34
N ALA A 86 -7.35 21.60 10.92
CA ALA A 86 -7.28 20.16 10.96
C ALA A 86 -5.91 19.73 11.50
N ASP A 87 -5.93 18.91 12.54
CA ASP A 87 -4.74 18.26 13.08
C ASP A 87 -5.03 16.79 13.39
N GLY A 88 -3.99 15.96 13.31
CA GLY A 88 -4.16 14.54 13.57
C GLY A 88 -2.91 13.73 13.38
N ARG A 89 -3.10 12.41 13.39
CA ARG A 89 -2.05 11.42 13.20
C ARG A 89 -2.49 10.45 12.11
N THR A 90 -1.55 10.09 11.25
CA THR A 90 -1.77 9.15 10.15
C THR A 90 -0.51 8.31 9.91
N SER A 91 -0.62 7.32 9.04
CA SER A 91 0.50 6.47 8.66
C SER A 91 0.57 6.21 7.16
N LEU A 92 1.80 6.01 6.67
CA LEU A 92 2.09 5.52 5.33
C LEU A 92 3.03 4.31 5.46
N GLY A 93 2.48 3.11 5.29
CA GLY A 93 3.18 1.89 5.68
C GLY A 93 3.42 1.86 7.19
N ASP A 94 4.65 1.57 7.60
CA ASP A 94 5.07 1.57 9.01
C ASP A 94 5.48 2.95 9.54
N LEU A 95 5.47 3.98 8.67
CA LEU A 95 5.82 5.34 9.03
C LEU A 95 4.60 6.06 9.60
N GLU A 96 4.68 6.50 10.85
CA GLU A 96 3.63 7.25 11.52
C GLU A 96 4.03 8.72 11.70
N TYR A 97 3.16 9.64 11.29
CA TYR A 97 3.43 11.08 11.33
C TYR A 97 2.16 11.84 11.76
N THR A 98 2.37 13.05 12.28
CA THR A 98 1.29 13.98 12.59
C THR A 98 1.17 15.01 11.48
N TYR A 99 -0.03 15.55 11.33
CA TYR A 99 -0.29 16.67 10.45
C TYR A 99 -0.98 17.79 11.22
N ALA A 100 -0.73 19.02 10.82
CA ALA A 100 -1.42 20.20 11.30
C ALA A 100 -1.56 21.21 10.16
N GLY A 101 -2.78 21.68 9.92
CA GLY A 101 -3.09 22.61 8.84
C GLY A 101 -4.57 22.89 8.72
N CYS A 102 -5.05 23.01 7.49
CA CYS A 102 -6.41 23.41 7.17
C CYS A 102 -7.05 22.46 6.16
N THR A 103 -8.34 22.24 6.33
CA THR A 103 -9.18 21.57 5.34
C THR A 103 -10.18 22.57 4.79
N TYR A 104 -10.36 22.54 3.48
CA TYR A 104 -11.18 23.45 2.70
C TYR A 104 -12.29 22.68 2.00
N THR A 105 -13.48 23.28 1.96
CA THR A 105 -14.60 22.81 1.15
C THR A 105 -15.05 23.93 0.20
N SER A 106 -15.23 23.60 -1.08
CA SER A 106 -15.80 24.52 -2.07
C SER A 106 -17.30 24.34 -2.17
N TYR A 107 -18.02 25.44 -2.36
CA TYR A 107 -19.47 25.45 -2.57
C TYR A 107 -19.90 25.40 -4.03
N GLN A 108 -18.98 25.60 -4.97
CA GLN A 108 -19.31 25.79 -6.39
C GLN A 108 -18.98 24.59 -7.27
N ASP A 109 -18.11 23.69 -6.82
CA ASP A 109 -17.66 22.51 -7.57
C ASP A 109 -17.71 21.26 -6.66
N ASP A 110 -17.96 20.09 -7.25
CA ASP A 110 -17.97 18.77 -6.59
C ASP A 110 -16.55 18.33 -6.11
N LEU A 111 -15.70 19.29 -5.75
CA LEU A 111 -14.28 19.11 -5.36
C LEU A 111 -14.08 18.33 -4.04
N GLY A 112 -15.13 17.79 -3.43
CA GLY A 112 -15.03 17.06 -2.17
C GLY A 112 -14.39 17.92 -1.05
N PHE A 113 -13.27 17.45 -0.50
CA PHE A 113 -12.49 18.17 0.51
C PHE A 113 -11.03 18.34 0.06
N LEU A 114 -10.43 19.48 0.40
CA LEU A 114 -9.03 19.79 0.12
C LEU A 114 -8.30 20.04 1.44
N GLY A 115 -7.30 19.23 1.78
CA GLY A 115 -6.42 19.43 2.92
C GLY A 115 -5.09 20.06 2.51
N ILE A 116 -4.62 21.05 3.26
CA ILE A 116 -3.27 21.59 3.18
C ILE A 116 -2.67 21.56 4.58
N SER A 117 -1.57 20.83 4.76
CA SER A 117 -1.02 20.57 6.09
C SER A 117 0.50 20.54 6.12
N ARG A 118 1.05 20.85 7.29
CA ARG A 118 2.45 20.57 7.64
C ARG A 118 2.54 19.20 8.28
N LEU A 119 3.56 18.44 7.89
CA LEU A 119 3.81 17.12 8.43
C LEU A 119 4.95 17.15 9.46
N ASP A 120 4.77 16.42 10.55
CA ASP A 120 5.72 16.29 11.65
C ASP A 120 5.96 14.82 11.98
N ALA A 121 7.23 14.45 12.17
CA ALA A 121 7.59 13.08 12.52
C ALA A 121 7.11 12.75 13.94
N THR A 122 6.53 11.57 14.15
CA THR A 122 6.14 11.18 15.51
C THR A 122 7.34 10.76 16.36
N ALA A 123 7.29 11.07 17.65
CA ALA A 123 8.39 10.81 18.57
C ALA A 123 8.74 9.32 18.61
N GLY A 124 9.96 8.96 18.16
CA GLY A 124 10.46 7.58 18.11
C GLY A 124 10.94 7.14 16.73
N LEU A 125 10.55 7.84 15.67
CA LEU A 125 11.12 7.70 14.33
C LEU A 125 12.31 8.66 14.16
N ALA A 126 13.29 8.26 13.35
CA ALA A 126 14.52 9.01 13.14
C ALA A 126 14.22 10.44 12.64
N THR A 127 14.58 11.44 13.45
CA THR A 127 14.75 12.89 13.16
C THR A 127 13.82 13.51 12.11
N GLY A 128 13.01 14.49 12.52
CA GLY A 128 12.15 15.29 11.62
C GLY A 128 12.85 15.77 10.34
N GLY A 129 14.17 15.99 10.39
CA GLY A 129 15.02 16.29 9.24
C GLY A 129 15.17 15.22 8.14
N ARG A 130 14.45 14.10 8.22
CA ARG A 130 14.40 13.06 7.17
C ARG A 130 12.97 12.67 6.77
N LEU A 131 11.96 13.35 7.31
CA LEU A 131 10.57 12.93 7.14
C LEU A 131 10.17 12.86 5.66
N PHE A 132 10.57 13.84 4.86
CA PHE A 132 10.29 13.85 3.43
C PHE A 132 10.89 12.64 2.72
N GLU A 133 12.17 12.31 2.95
CA GLU A 133 12.82 11.18 2.29
C GLU A 133 12.25 9.82 2.73
N GLU A 134 11.82 9.69 3.98
CA GLU A 134 11.15 8.48 4.47
C GLU A 134 9.75 8.33 3.86
N LEU A 135 8.99 9.43 3.74
CA LEU A 135 7.69 9.44 3.08
C LEU A 135 7.81 9.14 1.58
N ASP A 136 8.78 9.75 0.89
CA ASP A 136 9.06 9.51 -0.53
C ASP A 136 9.36 8.02 -0.77
N ARG A 137 10.21 7.44 0.09
CA ARG A 137 10.56 6.03 0.01
C ARG A 137 9.37 5.11 0.26
N ALA A 138 8.57 5.40 1.29
CA ALA A 138 7.37 4.63 1.61
C ALA A 138 6.32 4.70 0.48
N ALA A 139 6.15 5.87 -0.14
CA ALA A 139 5.24 6.06 -1.27
C ALA A 139 5.70 5.26 -2.50
N ARG A 140 6.99 5.30 -2.84
CA ARG A 140 7.57 4.46 -3.91
C ARG A 140 7.35 2.97 -3.65
N ALA A 141 7.63 2.51 -2.43
CA ALA A 141 7.45 1.11 -2.06
C ALA A 141 5.96 0.69 -2.07
N ALA A 142 5.04 1.57 -1.70
CA ALA A 142 3.61 1.31 -1.81
C ALA A 142 3.16 1.18 -3.27
N ALA A 143 3.49 2.16 -4.11
CA ALA A 143 3.19 2.11 -5.54
C ALA A 143 3.84 0.91 -6.24
N TRP A 144 5.03 0.51 -5.79
CA TRP A 144 5.68 -0.70 -6.26
C TRP A 144 4.85 -1.95 -5.94
N ARG A 145 4.46 -2.15 -4.67
CA ARG A 145 3.68 -3.31 -4.24
C ARG A 145 2.32 -3.42 -4.93
N ASP A 146 1.72 -2.30 -5.29
CA ASP A 146 0.43 -2.26 -5.99
C ASP A 146 0.55 -2.27 -7.52
N ARG A 147 1.78 -2.33 -8.04
CA ARG A 147 2.04 -2.34 -9.48
C ARG A 147 1.45 -3.61 -10.10
N PHE A 148 0.70 -3.43 -11.18
CA PHE A 148 0.19 -4.54 -11.99
C PHE A 148 0.32 -4.23 -13.47
N GLU A 149 1.24 -4.91 -14.15
CA GLU A 149 1.57 -4.66 -15.55
C GLU A 149 1.95 -5.93 -16.33
N PRO A 150 1.69 -5.98 -17.64
CA PRO A 150 2.05 -7.14 -18.46
C PRO A 150 3.58 -7.25 -18.64
N VAL A 151 4.08 -8.49 -18.62
CA VAL A 151 5.50 -8.81 -18.84
C VAL A 151 5.62 -9.61 -20.15
N PRO A 152 6.04 -8.97 -21.26
CA PRO A 152 6.07 -9.65 -22.56
C PRO A 152 7.17 -10.72 -22.63
N GLY A 153 6.83 -11.87 -23.22
CA GLY A 153 7.80 -12.91 -23.57
C GLY A 153 8.14 -13.90 -22.46
N LEU A 154 7.29 -14.03 -21.43
CA LEU A 154 7.35 -15.10 -20.43
C LEU A 154 6.07 -15.94 -20.51
N GLY A 155 6.23 -17.27 -20.59
CA GLY A 155 5.11 -18.20 -20.71
C GLY A 155 4.18 -17.90 -21.89
N ASP A 156 2.91 -18.30 -21.73
CA ASP A 156 1.80 -17.93 -22.61
C ASP A 156 1.31 -16.50 -22.34
N ASP A 157 1.34 -16.06 -21.07
CA ASP A 157 1.03 -14.72 -20.61
C ASP A 157 1.70 -14.47 -19.25
N ALA A 158 2.01 -13.22 -18.90
CA ALA A 158 2.65 -12.91 -17.62
C ALA A 158 2.37 -11.49 -17.15
N TYR A 159 2.30 -11.33 -15.83
CA TYR A 159 2.13 -10.03 -15.17
C TYR A 159 3.12 -9.88 -14.02
N LEU A 160 3.66 -8.67 -13.87
CA LEU A 160 4.28 -8.23 -12.62
C LEU A 160 3.14 -7.75 -11.71
N ASP A 161 2.96 -8.40 -10.57
CA ASP A 161 2.03 -8.07 -9.49
C ASP A 161 2.84 -7.76 -8.22
N GLY A 162 3.17 -6.49 -8.03
CA GLY A 162 4.04 -6.03 -6.97
C GLY A 162 5.45 -6.61 -7.07
N THR A 163 5.78 -7.44 -6.08
CA THR A 163 7.06 -8.17 -5.97
C THR A 163 7.05 -9.54 -6.63
N THR A 164 5.92 -9.93 -7.23
CA THR A 164 5.72 -11.26 -7.79
C THR A 164 5.52 -11.17 -9.29
N VAL A 165 6.26 -11.98 -10.05
CA VAL A 165 5.96 -12.25 -11.45
C VAL A 165 5.05 -13.47 -11.51
N VAL A 166 3.84 -13.28 -12.01
CA VAL A 166 2.86 -14.35 -12.21
C VAL A 166 2.87 -14.73 -13.68
N VAL A 167 3.17 -15.98 -13.98
CA VAL A 167 3.28 -16.51 -15.34
C VAL A 167 2.21 -17.57 -15.57
N LEU A 168 1.48 -17.44 -16.67
CA LEU A 168 0.66 -18.49 -17.24
C LEU A 168 1.53 -19.34 -18.16
N ASP A 169 1.57 -20.65 -17.92
CA ASP A 169 2.26 -21.61 -18.78
C ASP A 169 1.40 -22.88 -18.90
N GLY A 170 0.69 -23.02 -20.02
CA GLY A 170 -0.26 -24.10 -20.22
C GLY A 170 -1.44 -24.07 -19.23
N ASP A 171 -1.56 -25.11 -18.42
CA ASP A 171 -2.59 -25.27 -17.38
C ASP A 171 -2.14 -24.82 -15.97
N VAL A 172 -0.96 -24.19 -15.88
CA VAL A 172 -0.37 -23.75 -14.62
C VAL A 172 -0.26 -22.23 -14.54
N MET A 173 -0.54 -21.69 -13.36
CA MET A 173 -0.10 -20.37 -12.92
C MET A 173 1.11 -20.52 -12.00
N ALA A 174 2.26 -19.99 -12.41
CA ALA A 174 3.45 -19.90 -11.58
C ALA A 174 3.54 -18.50 -10.95
N PHE A 175 3.68 -18.45 -9.63
CA PHE A 175 3.87 -17.26 -8.82
C PHE A 175 5.32 -17.23 -8.35
N VAL A 176 6.09 -16.29 -8.88
CA VAL A 176 7.53 -16.18 -8.61
C VAL A 176 7.81 -14.84 -7.93
N GLY A 177 8.02 -14.88 -6.62
CA GLY A 177 8.19 -13.70 -5.77
C GLY A 177 9.64 -13.48 -5.36
N TYR A 178 10.03 -12.22 -5.22
CA TYR A 178 11.26 -11.80 -4.56
C TYR A 178 10.97 -10.61 -3.63
N GLU A 179 11.32 -10.76 -2.36
CA GLU A 179 11.25 -9.70 -1.36
C GLU A 179 12.67 -9.37 -0.89
N PRO A 180 13.14 -8.12 -1.06
CA PRO A 180 14.45 -7.73 -0.57
C PRO A 180 14.49 -7.73 0.97
N ALA A 181 15.71 -7.82 1.52
CA ALA A 181 15.92 -7.81 2.97
C ALA A 181 15.41 -6.52 3.64
N ASP A 182 15.55 -5.38 2.94
CA ASP A 182 14.98 -4.11 3.36
C ASP A 182 13.88 -3.68 2.37
N LEU A 183 12.66 -3.52 2.89
CA LEU A 183 11.52 -3.06 2.10
C LEU A 183 11.74 -1.65 1.54
N ALA A 184 12.67 -0.87 2.11
CA ALA A 184 13.17 0.38 1.56
C ALA A 184 13.70 0.22 0.11
N ASP A 185 14.22 -0.95 -0.24
CA ASP A 185 14.83 -1.24 -1.54
C ASP A 185 13.78 -1.59 -2.61
N LEU A 186 12.51 -1.81 -2.23
CA LEU A 186 11.42 -2.06 -3.19
C LEU A 186 11.15 -0.88 -4.14
N GLY A 187 11.56 0.33 -3.76
CA GLY A 187 11.42 1.54 -4.57
C GLY A 187 12.54 1.79 -5.58
N ASP A 188 13.57 0.93 -5.64
CA ASP A 188 14.69 1.07 -6.58
C ASP A 188 14.25 0.66 -8.00
N PRO A 189 14.63 1.41 -9.06
CA PRO A 189 14.32 1.05 -10.46
C PRO A 189 14.79 -0.35 -10.91
N SER A 190 15.68 -1.01 -10.16
CA SER A 190 16.09 -2.40 -10.35
C SER A 190 15.08 -3.46 -9.85
N GLY A 191 14.01 -3.04 -9.16
CA GLY A 191 13.08 -3.88 -8.39
C GLY A 191 12.52 -5.16 -9.01
N PRO A 192 12.20 -5.27 -10.33
CA PRO A 192 11.64 -6.50 -10.86
C PRO A 192 12.71 -7.48 -11.34
N ALA A 193 13.98 -7.08 -11.44
CA ALA A 193 15.01 -7.88 -12.09
C ALA A 193 15.22 -9.26 -11.43
N PRO A 194 15.32 -9.38 -10.08
CA PRO A 194 15.48 -10.68 -9.42
C PRO A 194 14.29 -11.60 -9.64
N ALA A 195 13.06 -11.10 -9.47
CA ALA A 195 11.83 -11.88 -9.69
C ALA A 195 11.69 -12.31 -11.16
N LEU A 196 12.04 -11.45 -12.12
CA LEU A 196 12.01 -11.76 -13.54
C LEU A 196 13.06 -12.82 -13.94
N GLU A 197 14.28 -12.73 -13.41
CA GLU A 197 15.31 -13.74 -13.65
C GLU A 197 14.90 -15.10 -13.06
N LEU A 198 14.38 -15.10 -11.84
CA LEU A 198 13.87 -16.32 -11.21
C LEU A 198 12.66 -16.88 -11.97
N ALA A 199 11.77 -16.03 -12.48
CA ALA A 199 10.61 -16.47 -13.27
C ALA A 199 11.04 -17.15 -14.56
N ARG A 200 12.05 -16.60 -15.26
CA ARG A 200 12.65 -17.24 -16.44
C ARG A 200 13.27 -18.59 -16.12
N ALA A 201 13.98 -18.68 -15.00
CA ALA A 201 14.60 -19.92 -14.55
C ALA A 201 13.54 -20.99 -14.19
N THR A 202 12.44 -20.56 -13.57
CA THR A 202 11.31 -21.43 -13.17
C THR A 202 10.63 -22.09 -14.37
N LEU A 203 10.55 -21.42 -15.52
CA LEU A 203 9.99 -22.00 -16.75
C LEU A 203 10.79 -23.18 -17.33
N ALA A 204 12.02 -23.42 -16.84
CA ALA A 204 12.77 -24.62 -17.19
C ALA A 204 12.34 -25.86 -16.39
N LEU A 205 11.52 -25.69 -15.33
CA LEU A 205 10.99 -26.78 -14.53
C LEU A 205 9.77 -27.43 -15.20
N GLU A 206 9.54 -28.69 -14.90
CA GLU A 206 8.28 -29.37 -15.22
C GLU A 206 7.21 -28.98 -14.20
N LEU A 207 6.51 -27.88 -14.45
CA LEU A 207 5.43 -27.38 -13.59
C LEU A 207 4.13 -28.14 -13.85
N SER A 208 3.32 -28.32 -12.80
CA SER A 208 2.01 -28.97 -12.88
C SER A 208 1.11 -28.44 -11.75
N PRO A 209 -0.21 -28.28 -11.99
CA PRO A 209 -1.10 -27.78 -10.94
C PRO A 209 -1.29 -28.80 -9.81
N ASP A 210 -1.07 -30.10 -10.10
CA ASP A 210 -1.20 -31.21 -9.16
C ASP A 210 0.10 -31.51 -8.38
N ARG A 211 1.21 -30.85 -8.75
CA ARG A 211 2.52 -31.09 -8.16
C ARG A 211 3.23 -29.76 -7.89
N ALA A 212 3.25 -29.37 -6.62
CA ALA A 212 4.07 -28.26 -6.16
C ALA A 212 5.56 -28.52 -6.51
N PRO A 213 6.29 -27.49 -6.99
CA PRO A 213 7.73 -27.59 -7.16
C PRO A 213 8.39 -27.85 -5.79
N SER A 214 9.32 -28.80 -5.75
CA SER A 214 10.02 -29.13 -4.50
C SER A 214 11.11 -28.10 -4.19
N CYS A 215 11.45 -27.93 -2.91
CA CYS A 215 12.56 -27.04 -2.54
C CYS A 215 13.90 -27.51 -3.11
N ASP A 216 14.10 -28.82 -3.28
CA ASP A 216 15.29 -29.37 -3.94
C ASP A 216 15.40 -28.95 -5.41
N GLU A 217 14.28 -28.64 -6.08
CA GLU A 217 14.23 -28.10 -7.45
C GLU A 217 14.38 -26.57 -7.48
N VAL A 218 13.87 -25.87 -6.45
CA VAL A 218 13.83 -24.40 -6.41
C VAL A 218 15.10 -23.77 -5.85
N GLU A 219 15.69 -24.34 -4.79
CA GLU A 219 16.92 -23.81 -4.16
C GLU A 219 18.06 -23.59 -5.16
N PRO A 220 18.37 -24.51 -6.10
CA PRO A 220 19.43 -24.28 -7.07
C PRO A 220 19.14 -23.12 -8.02
N LEU A 221 17.85 -22.91 -8.38
CA LEU A 221 17.46 -21.78 -9.23
C LEU A 221 17.62 -20.44 -8.50
N VAL A 222 17.27 -20.42 -7.21
CA VAL A 222 17.46 -19.25 -6.35
C VAL A 222 18.95 -18.93 -6.20
N ALA A 223 19.78 -19.95 -5.92
CA ALA A 223 21.23 -19.82 -5.83
C ALA A 223 21.85 -19.20 -7.10
N ASP A 224 21.45 -19.69 -8.28
CA ASP A 224 21.98 -19.25 -9.56
C ASP A 224 21.46 -17.85 -9.97
N ALA A 225 20.20 -17.53 -9.67
CA ALA A 225 19.56 -16.31 -10.14
C ALA A 225 19.79 -15.10 -9.22
N ILE A 226 19.70 -15.29 -7.90
CA ILE A 226 19.51 -14.17 -6.96
C ILE A 226 20.42 -14.23 -5.74
N GLY A 227 20.94 -15.41 -5.36
CA GLY A 227 21.95 -15.52 -4.31
C GLY A 227 21.82 -16.77 -3.44
N GLU A 228 22.81 -16.98 -2.58
CA GLU A 228 22.96 -18.21 -1.77
C GLU A 228 21.78 -18.43 -0.80
N PRO A 229 21.12 -19.60 -0.86
CA PRO A 229 20.10 -20.01 0.09
C PRO A 229 20.65 -20.17 1.52
N ALA A 230 19.92 -19.65 2.50
CA ALA A 230 20.15 -19.91 3.91
C ALA A 230 19.23 -21.02 4.44
N GLU A 231 17.94 -20.96 4.10
CA GLU A 231 16.92 -21.92 4.52
C GLU A 231 15.81 -22.01 3.47
N SER A 232 15.25 -23.21 3.25
CA SER A 232 14.05 -23.38 2.46
C SER A 232 12.95 -24.10 3.22
N ARG A 233 11.72 -23.83 2.79
CA ARG A 233 10.51 -24.43 3.35
C ARG A 233 9.45 -24.61 2.29
N VAL A 234 8.69 -25.68 2.42
CA VAL A 234 7.44 -25.83 1.66
C VAL A 234 6.52 -24.67 2.03
N SER A 235 5.98 -24.00 1.02
CA SER A 235 5.08 -22.87 1.16
C SER A 235 3.72 -23.21 0.59
N SER A 236 2.69 -22.62 1.19
CA SER A 236 1.32 -22.62 0.69
C SER A 236 0.74 -21.24 0.89
N GLY A 237 -0.01 -20.75 -0.10
CA GLY A 237 -0.57 -19.41 -0.09
C GLY A 237 -2.02 -19.38 -0.51
N PHE A 238 -2.66 -18.25 -0.21
CA PHE A 238 -4.00 -17.92 -0.67
C PHE A 238 -3.97 -16.50 -1.22
N ILE A 239 -4.46 -16.32 -2.43
CA ILE A 239 -4.56 -15.02 -3.11
C ILE A 239 -6.04 -14.75 -3.37
N GLY A 240 -6.55 -13.66 -2.81
CA GLY A 240 -7.92 -13.21 -2.98
C GLY A 240 -7.97 -11.82 -3.60
N VAL A 241 -8.67 -11.66 -4.72
CA VAL A 241 -8.97 -10.34 -5.31
C VAL A 241 -10.40 -10.36 -5.83
N ASN A 242 -11.22 -9.44 -5.33
CA ASN A 242 -12.66 -9.43 -5.57
C ASN A 242 -13.28 -10.81 -5.22
N GLU A 243 -13.90 -11.48 -6.18
CA GLU A 243 -14.51 -12.81 -6.02
C GLU A 243 -13.55 -13.95 -6.42
N VAL A 244 -12.34 -13.62 -6.90
CA VAL A 244 -11.35 -14.62 -7.34
C VAL A 244 -10.52 -15.07 -6.15
N ALA A 245 -10.41 -16.39 -5.99
CA ALA A 245 -9.64 -17.05 -4.95
C ALA A 245 -8.70 -18.09 -5.56
N ILE A 246 -7.41 -17.99 -5.27
CA ILE A 246 -6.37 -18.89 -5.78
C ILE A 246 -5.61 -19.45 -4.59
N THR A 247 -5.49 -20.77 -4.53
CA THR A 247 -4.61 -21.45 -3.56
C THR A 247 -3.34 -21.86 -4.27
N THR A 248 -2.20 -21.51 -3.69
CA THR A 248 -0.88 -21.80 -4.24
C THR A 248 -0.12 -22.76 -3.34
N THR A 249 0.77 -23.56 -3.94
CA THR A 249 1.70 -24.43 -3.20
C THR A 249 3.05 -24.44 -3.88
N GLY A 250 4.13 -24.51 -3.10
CA GLY A 250 5.48 -24.49 -3.66
C GLY A 250 6.58 -24.45 -2.60
N CYS A 251 7.63 -23.69 -2.90
CA CYS A 251 8.77 -23.50 -2.03
C CYS A 251 9.03 -22.00 -1.79
N SER A 252 9.42 -21.67 -0.56
CA SER A 252 10.05 -20.39 -0.22
C SER A 252 11.47 -20.63 0.24
N VAL A 253 12.38 -19.75 -0.15
CA VAL A 253 13.81 -19.79 0.16
C VAL A 253 14.19 -18.44 0.75
N ASP A 254 14.68 -18.45 1.99
CA ASP A 254 15.30 -17.27 2.59
C ASP A 254 16.80 -17.27 2.25
N LEU A 255 17.34 -16.11 1.90
CA LEU A 255 18.72 -15.92 1.47
C LEU A 255 19.62 -15.48 2.63
N GLU A 256 20.93 -15.66 2.50
CA GLU A 256 21.90 -15.27 3.54
C GLU A 256 21.94 -13.74 3.83
N ASP A 257 21.54 -12.92 2.86
CA ASP A 257 21.45 -11.46 2.99
C ASP A 257 20.17 -10.98 3.68
N GLY A 258 19.24 -11.90 3.99
CA GLY A 258 17.95 -11.63 4.62
C GLY A 258 16.81 -11.40 3.63
N ALA A 259 17.05 -11.45 2.32
CA ALA A 259 15.99 -11.45 1.31
C ALA A 259 15.23 -12.79 1.32
N SER A 260 14.06 -12.81 0.68
CA SER A 260 13.27 -14.03 0.49
C SER A 260 12.82 -14.17 -0.95
N ALA A 261 12.79 -15.41 -1.43
CA ALA A 261 12.30 -15.77 -2.74
C ALA A 261 11.25 -16.86 -2.62
N SER A 262 10.33 -16.91 -3.56
CA SER A 262 9.30 -17.95 -3.59
C SER A 262 8.97 -18.36 -5.02
N VAL A 263 8.71 -19.66 -5.18
CA VAL A 263 8.15 -20.23 -6.39
C VAL A 263 6.98 -21.10 -5.95
N ALA A 264 5.78 -20.69 -6.33
CA ALA A 264 4.55 -21.43 -6.04
C ALA A 264 3.72 -21.60 -7.31
N VAL A 265 2.91 -22.65 -7.35
CA VAL A 265 2.04 -22.94 -8.50
C VAL A 265 0.58 -23.06 -8.08
N ALA A 266 -0.32 -22.83 -9.03
CA ALA A 266 -1.74 -23.09 -8.95
C ALA A 266 -2.31 -23.51 -10.31
N ASP A 267 -3.56 -23.96 -10.30
CA ASP A 267 -4.35 -24.20 -11.51
C ASP A 267 -4.59 -22.89 -12.28
N ALA A 268 -4.56 -22.95 -13.61
CA ALA A 268 -4.74 -21.79 -14.49
C ALA A 268 -6.18 -21.39 -14.80
N THR A 269 -7.18 -22.16 -14.37
CA THR A 269 -8.61 -21.84 -14.57
C THR A 269 -8.98 -20.40 -14.18
N PRO A 270 -8.50 -19.82 -13.05
CA PRO A 270 -8.86 -18.46 -12.67
C PRO A 270 -8.04 -17.36 -13.37
N TRP A 271 -7.12 -17.66 -14.30
CA TRP A 271 -6.20 -16.66 -14.90
C TRP A 271 -6.91 -15.42 -15.42
N ALA A 272 -7.88 -15.61 -16.33
CA ALA A 272 -8.54 -14.49 -17.00
C ALA A 272 -9.33 -13.62 -16.01
N ASP A 273 -10.03 -14.26 -15.07
CA ASP A 273 -10.79 -13.56 -14.03
C ASP A 273 -9.87 -12.84 -13.05
N TRP A 274 -8.73 -13.44 -12.70
CA TRP A 274 -7.70 -12.83 -11.86
C TRP A 274 -7.10 -11.59 -12.52
N VAL A 275 -6.70 -11.68 -13.79
CA VAL A 275 -6.17 -10.53 -14.56
C VAL A 275 -7.21 -9.42 -14.64
N ALA A 276 -8.48 -9.75 -14.92
CA ALA A 276 -9.56 -8.77 -14.97
C ALA A 276 -9.81 -8.11 -13.60
N ALA A 277 -9.85 -8.92 -12.53
CA ALA A 277 -10.05 -8.45 -11.16
C ALA A 277 -8.91 -7.51 -10.74
N LYS A 278 -7.65 -7.91 -10.94
CA LYS A 278 -6.47 -7.07 -10.72
C LYS A 278 -6.54 -5.79 -11.55
N GLY A 279 -6.83 -5.90 -12.85
CA GLY A 279 -6.99 -4.79 -13.79
C GLY A 279 -8.00 -3.72 -13.32
N SER A 280 -9.10 -4.16 -12.71
CA SER A 280 -10.18 -3.30 -12.20
C SER A 280 -9.98 -2.80 -10.77
N PHE A 281 -8.92 -3.20 -10.09
CA PHE A 281 -8.71 -2.90 -8.68
C PHE A 281 -8.44 -1.40 -8.47
N SER A 282 -9.36 -0.72 -7.78
CA SER A 282 -9.39 0.75 -7.66
C SER A 282 -8.48 1.32 -6.57
N LEU A 283 -7.87 0.49 -5.74
CA LEU A 283 -7.03 0.92 -4.61
C LEU A 283 -5.54 1.00 -4.92
N ARG A 284 -5.14 0.95 -6.19
CA ARG A 284 -3.72 0.99 -6.59
C ARG A 284 -3.07 2.29 -6.14
N ALA A 285 -2.03 2.19 -5.30
CA ALA A 285 -1.14 3.32 -5.07
C ALA A 285 -0.45 3.74 -6.37
N THR A 286 -0.27 5.04 -6.55
CA THR A 286 0.52 5.59 -7.67
C THR A 286 1.73 6.30 -7.11
N TYR A 287 2.68 6.65 -7.98
CA TYR A 287 3.84 7.43 -7.58
C TYR A 287 4.36 8.26 -8.74
N ALA A 288 4.52 9.56 -8.51
CA ALA A 288 5.20 10.46 -9.42
C ALA A 288 6.09 11.42 -8.64
N ALA A 289 7.40 11.37 -8.90
CA ALA A 289 8.30 12.44 -8.46
C ALA A 289 7.96 13.73 -9.22
N VAL A 290 7.88 14.84 -8.51
CA VAL A 290 7.54 16.16 -9.05
C VAL A 290 8.50 17.23 -8.54
N ASP A 291 8.54 18.36 -9.22
CA ASP A 291 9.20 19.58 -8.77
C ASP A 291 8.13 20.66 -8.63
N VAL A 292 8.09 21.31 -7.46
CA VAL A 292 7.18 22.41 -7.16
C VAL A 292 8.01 23.62 -6.76
N GLY A 293 8.07 24.63 -7.63
CA GLY A 293 8.82 25.86 -7.34
C GLY A 293 10.33 25.62 -7.10
N GLY A 294 10.93 24.59 -7.70
CA GLY A 294 12.32 24.21 -7.46
C GLY A 294 12.54 23.41 -6.16
N ARG A 295 11.47 22.95 -5.51
CA ARG A 295 11.52 22.03 -4.36
C ARG A 295 11.12 20.63 -4.80
N PRO A 296 11.82 19.59 -4.32
CA PRO A 296 11.43 18.22 -4.59
C PRO A 296 10.07 17.93 -3.94
N GLY A 297 9.25 17.16 -4.64
CA GLY A 297 8.01 16.64 -4.14
C GLY A 297 7.70 15.27 -4.75
N PHE A 298 6.67 14.62 -4.23
CA PHE A 298 6.10 13.43 -4.85
C PHE A 298 4.59 13.40 -4.68
N ASP A 299 3.90 12.85 -5.67
CA ASP A 299 2.46 12.62 -5.65
C ASP A 299 2.21 11.11 -5.60
N ASP A 300 1.49 10.64 -4.58
CA ASP A 300 1.16 9.22 -4.39
C ASP A 300 -0.22 8.82 -4.99
N GLY A 301 -0.87 9.78 -5.65
CA GLY A 301 -2.22 9.68 -6.19
C GLY A 301 -3.29 10.24 -5.27
N ARG A 302 -3.06 10.25 -3.95
CA ARG A 302 -3.98 10.79 -2.94
C ARG A 302 -3.54 12.17 -2.47
N GLN A 303 -2.26 12.32 -2.19
CA GLN A 303 -1.66 13.56 -1.74
C GLN A 303 -0.38 13.86 -2.51
N LEU A 304 -0.09 15.15 -2.60
CA LEU A 304 1.19 15.69 -3.03
C LEU A 304 1.95 16.13 -1.78
N VAL A 305 3.12 15.53 -1.56
CA VAL A 305 4.03 15.94 -0.49
C VAL A 305 5.18 16.74 -1.09
N VAL A 306 5.49 17.90 -0.51
CA VAL A 306 6.53 18.82 -0.99
C VAL A 306 7.51 19.12 0.13
N ASP A 307 8.80 19.02 -0.16
CA ASP A 307 9.87 19.43 0.74
C ASP A 307 9.74 20.94 1.06
N ASP A 308 9.84 21.30 2.34
CA ASP A 308 9.77 22.70 2.75
C ASP A 308 11.09 23.48 2.59
N GLY A 309 12.17 22.81 2.20
CA GLY A 309 13.51 23.37 2.00
C GLY A 309 14.24 23.70 3.31
N VAL A 310 13.70 23.29 4.46
CA VAL A 310 14.31 23.49 5.78
C VAL A 310 15.09 22.24 6.16
N ALA A 311 16.33 22.41 6.62
CA ALA A 311 17.15 21.28 7.05
C ALA A 311 17.02 21.00 8.56
N GLY A 312 17.21 19.74 8.95
CA GLY A 312 17.29 19.32 10.35
C GLY A 312 15.93 19.22 11.03
N ASP A 313 15.90 19.26 12.36
CA ASP A 313 14.68 18.96 13.15
C ASP A 313 13.53 19.96 12.99
N ALA A 314 13.74 21.07 12.27
CA ALA A 314 12.71 22.03 11.92
C ALA A 314 12.03 21.74 10.55
N HIS A 315 12.53 20.75 9.82
CA HIS A 315 11.97 20.29 8.54
C HIS A 315 10.57 19.73 8.74
N ARG A 316 9.59 20.32 8.02
CA ARG A 316 8.18 19.94 8.07
C ARG A 316 7.60 20.01 6.65
N PRO A 317 7.68 18.93 5.87
CA PRO A 317 7.19 18.94 4.50
C PRO A 317 5.70 19.29 4.47
N TRP A 318 5.28 19.90 3.37
CA TRP A 318 3.88 20.17 3.10
C TRP A 318 3.19 18.93 2.54
N SER A 319 1.92 18.75 2.88
CA SER A 319 1.01 17.83 2.21
C SER A 319 -0.19 18.59 1.67
N ILE A 320 -0.54 18.30 0.42
CA ILE A 320 -1.73 18.76 -0.26
C ILE A 320 -2.56 17.53 -0.62
N ASP A 321 -3.68 17.34 0.06
CA ASP A 321 -4.60 16.21 -0.07
C ASP A 321 -5.89 16.68 -0.74
N THR A 322 -6.32 16.06 -1.82
CA THR A 322 -7.59 16.40 -2.50
C THR A 322 -8.75 15.52 -2.09
N GLY A 323 -8.55 14.63 -1.12
CA GLY A 323 -9.62 13.85 -0.53
C GLY A 323 -10.45 13.04 -1.51
N PHE A 324 -11.64 12.60 -1.10
CA PHE A 324 -12.63 11.89 -1.94
C PHE A 324 -13.25 12.81 -3.02
N ALA A 325 -12.47 13.69 -3.64
CA ALA A 325 -12.92 14.42 -4.82
C ALA A 325 -13.20 13.41 -5.94
N ASP A 326 -14.45 13.37 -6.39
CA ASP A 326 -14.83 12.65 -7.59
C ASP A 326 -14.26 13.43 -8.78
N GLY A 327 -13.09 13.03 -9.26
CA GLY A 327 -12.37 13.75 -10.32
C GLY A 327 -11.44 12.86 -11.12
N ASP A 328 -11.07 13.31 -12.32
CA ASP A 328 -10.03 12.65 -13.09
C ASP A 328 -8.70 12.75 -12.33
N ALA A 329 -7.96 11.65 -12.23
CA ALA A 329 -6.71 11.61 -11.46
C ALA A 329 -5.67 12.61 -11.98
N GLY A 330 -5.67 12.92 -13.28
CA GLY A 330 -4.82 13.94 -13.88
C GLY A 330 -5.22 15.35 -13.50
N GLU A 331 -6.52 15.63 -13.41
CA GLU A 331 -7.06 16.92 -12.95
C GLU A 331 -6.76 17.15 -11.47
N LEU A 332 -6.96 16.14 -10.61
CA LEU A 332 -6.62 16.23 -9.19
C LEU A 332 -5.11 16.42 -8.96
N ALA A 333 -4.26 15.71 -9.71
CA ALA A 333 -2.83 15.91 -9.65
C ALA A 333 -2.39 17.31 -10.12
N ALA A 334 -3.07 17.89 -11.12
CA ALA A 334 -2.82 19.26 -11.55
C ALA A 334 -3.23 20.27 -10.47
N LEU A 335 -4.43 20.10 -9.90
CA LEU A 335 -4.93 20.94 -8.82
C LEU A 335 -3.99 20.94 -7.61
N ARG A 336 -3.54 19.76 -7.16
CA ARG A 336 -2.57 19.63 -6.06
C ARG A 336 -1.30 20.44 -6.34
N ARG A 337 -0.77 20.39 -7.55
CA ARG A 337 0.44 21.15 -7.93
C ARG A 337 0.20 22.65 -7.92
N ASP A 338 -0.92 23.11 -8.47
CA ASP A 338 -1.24 24.54 -8.52
C ASP A 338 -1.42 25.12 -7.11
N LEU A 339 -2.06 24.36 -6.21
CA LEU A 339 -2.17 24.72 -4.79
C LEU A 339 -0.83 24.70 -4.08
N ALA A 340 -0.01 23.69 -4.35
CA ALA A 340 1.33 23.61 -3.77
C ALA A 340 2.17 24.84 -4.19
N VAL A 341 2.13 25.26 -5.45
CA VAL A 341 2.80 26.51 -5.87
C VAL A 341 2.25 27.72 -5.12
N ALA A 342 0.92 27.83 -4.98
CA ALA A 342 0.29 28.97 -4.30
C ALA A 342 0.67 29.07 -2.81
N VAL A 343 0.78 27.95 -2.11
CA VAL A 343 1.01 27.91 -0.65
C VAL A 343 2.50 27.81 -0.29
N VAL A 344 3.30 27.13 -1.11
CA VAL A 344 4.74 26.93 -0.82
C VAL A 344 5.56 28.19 -1.14
N ASP A 345 5.13 28.99 -2.12
CA ASP A 345 5.81 30.22 -2.55
C ASP A 345 5.17 31.53 -2.03
N GLY A 346 3.97 31.45 -1.42
CA GLY A 346 3.27 32.57 -0.79
C GLY A 346 3.77 32.88 0.61
#